data_AF-A0A4R6Q9S9-F1
#
_entry.id   AF-A0A4R6Q9S9-F1
#
_cell.length_a   1.000
_cell.length_b   1.000
_cell.length_c   1.000
_cell.angle_alpha   90.00
_cell.angle_beta   90.00
_cell.angle_gamma   90.00
#
_symmetry.space_group_name_H-M   'P 1'
#
loop_
_entity.id
_entity.type
_entity.pdbx_description
1 polymer ?
#
loop_
_entity_poly.entity_id
_entity_poly.type
_entity_poly.pdbx_seq_one_letter_code
_entity_poly.pdbx_strand_id
1 'polypeptide(L)'
;MRAYQSLLELNWNFVFSLITFIVLFFILKHFFFEKVHDFMEKRSQDIQDSLDNAEVKSREADEKLKDYEERIANVDIESRTIIKKARDEAKVQADGIVNEANEKARKAIEHSDKEIERERFNARKQLKEEVSDLAIMAAGKIMEKEITPDDHEEIVNKIIEEAEDEPWK
;
A
#
# COMPACT_ATOMS: atom_id res chain seq x y z
N MET A 1 79.28 62.23 47.81
CA MET A 1 79.43 60.83 47.41
C MET A 1 79.57 60.00 48.68
N ARG A 2 78.48 59.39 49.16
CA ARG A 2 78.57 58.47 50.30
C ARG A 2 79.24 57.20 49.79
N ALA A 3 80.43 56.95 50.33
CA ALA A 3 81.23 55.78 50.05
C ALA A 3 80.39 54.52 50.29
N TYR A 4 80.49 53.59 49.35
CA TYR A 4 80.03 52.21 49.45
C TYR A 4 80.77 51.54 50.62
N GLN A 5 80.29 51.76 51.85
CA GLN A 5 80.70 50.96 53.00
C GLN A 5 80.16 49.54 52.79
N SER A 6 81.11 48.62 52.65
CA SER A 6 80.95 47.18 52.89
C SER A 6 79.81 46.52 52.11
N LEU A 7 79.97 46.39 50.78
CA LEU A 7 79.06 45.65 49.90
C LEU A 7 78.94 44.13 50.23
N LEU A 8 79.68 43.65 51.23
CA LEU A 8 79.65 42.27 51.73
C LEU A 8 80.22 42.19 53.15
N GLU A 9 79.77 43.05 54.06
CA GLU A 9 79.82 42.64 55.47
C GLU A 9 78.84 41.49 55.64
N LEU A 10 79.33 40.37 56.19
CA LEU A 10 78.54 39.16 56.45
C LEU A 10 77.60 39.43 57.64
N ASN A 11 76.66 40.33 57.41
CA ASN A 11 75.71 40.84 58.38
C ASN A 11 74.53 39.89 58.49
N TRP A 12 73.91 39.83 59.66
CA TRP A 12 72.73 39.00 59.93
C TRP A 12 71.62 39.16 58.87
N ASN A 13 71.48 40.36 58.29
CA ASN A 13 70.56 40.66 57.19
C ASN A 13 70.82 39.84 55.91
N PHE A 14 72.08 39.51 55.60
CA PHE A 14 72.43 38.68 54.44
C PHE A 14 71.95 37.25 54.63
N VAL A 15 72.13 36.69 55.84
CA VAL A 15 71.66 35.34 56.20
C VAL A 15 70.12 35.28 56.11
N PHE A 16 69.42 36.29 56.64
CA PHE A 16 67.96 36.36 56.51
C PHE A 16 67.50 36.46 55.06
N SER A 17 68.15 37.29 54.25
CA SER A 17 67.83 37.41 52.82
C SER A 17 68.06 36.10 52.06
N LEU A 18 69.13 35.37 52.38
CA LEU A 18 69.42 34.06 51.81
C LEU A 18 68.36 33.03 52.21
N ILE A 19 67.94 33.02 53.48
CA ILE A 19 66.87 32.13 53.96
C ILE A 19 65.56 32.47 53.23
N THR A 20 65.18 33.74 53.12
CA THR A 20 63.97 34.14 52.38
C THR A 20 64.03 33.74 50.90
N PHE A 21 65.19 33.91 50.25
CA PHE A 21 65.39 33.47 48.87
C PHE A 21 65.25 31.94 48.73
N ILE A 22 65.85 31.17 49.64
CA ILE A 22 65.75 29.71 49.65
C ILE A 22 64.29 29.27 49.86
N VAL A 23 63.58 29.86 50.82
CA VAL A 23 62.17 29.57 51.08
C VAL A 23 61.31 29.88 49.85
N LEU A 24 61.49 31.06 49.24
CA LEU A 24 60.79 31.43 48.02
C LEU A 24 61.13 30.47 46.86
N PHE A 25 62.40 30.09 46.71
CA PHE A 25 62.83 29.14 45.70
C PHE A 25 62.17 27.77 45.87
N PHE A 26 62.08 27.25 47.09
CA PHE A 26 61.40 25.97 47.35
C PHE A 26 59.90 26.05 47.08
N ILE A 27 59.23 27.16 47.44
CA ILE A 27 57.82 27.38 47.13
C ILE A 27 57.60 27.41 45.61
N LEU A 28 58.39 28.22 44.89
CA LEU A 28 58.31 28.31 43.43
C LEU A 28 58.63 26.97 42.75
N LYS A 29 59.66 26.26 43.22
CA LYS A 29 60.02 24.94 42.70
C LYS A 29 58.89 23.93 42.88
N HIS A 30 58.21 23.94 44.02
CA HIS A 30 57.13 22.98 44.25
C HIS A 30 55.91 23.31 43.38
N PHE A 31 55.44 24.56 43.40
CA PHE A 31 54.22 24.95 42.69
C PHE A 31 54.38 25.06 41.16
N PHE A 32 55.54 25.52 40.67
CA PHE A 32 55.70 25.82 39.25
C PHE A 32 55.98 24.55 38.41
N PHE A 33 56.75 23.60 38.96
CA PHE A 33 57.04 22.35 38.25
C PHE A 33 55.77 21.51 38.02
N GLU A 34 54.89 21.41 39.03
CA GLU A 34 53.61 20.72 38.92
C GLU A 34 52.73 21.39 37.85
N LYS A 35 52.52 22.71 37.93
CA LYS A 35 51.67 23.43 36.97
C LYS A 35 52.18 23.40 35.53
N VAL A 36 53.49 23.46 35.33
CA VAL A 36 54.08 23.39 33.97
C VAL A 36 53.99 21.97 33.42
N HIS A 37 54.22 20.96 34.24
CA HIS A 37 54.07 19.56 33.83
C HIS A 37 52.62 19.27 33.42
N ASP A 38 51.65 19.61 34.27
CA ASP A 38 50.23 19.41 34.00
C ASP A 38 49.78 20.11 32.70
N PHE A 39 50.28 21.33 32.46
CA PHE A 39 49.94 22.08 31.24
C PHE A 39 50.49 21.40 29.99
N MET A 40 51.73 20.89 30.05
CA MET A 40 52.35 20.18 28.94
C MET A 40 51.67 18.83 28.67
N GLU A 41 51.35 18.09 29.72
CA GLU A 41 50.63 16.82 29.63
C GLU A 41 49.22 17.03 29.06
N LYS A 42 48.47 18.01 29.58
CA LYS A 42 47.15 18.36 29.05
C LYS A 42 47.20 18.74 27.57
N ARG A 43 48.18 19.55 27.18
CA ARG A 43 48.34 19.92 25.76
C ARG A 43 48.68 18.71 24.89
N SER A 44 49.51 17.80 25.38
CA SER A 44 49.83 16.56 24.67
C SER A 44 48.59 15.67 24.52
N GLN A 45 47.80 15.53 25.59
CA GLN A 45 46.56 14.76 25.58
C GLN A 45 45.53 15.37 24.62
N ASP A 46 45.32 16.70 24.67
CA ASP A 46 44.36 17.38 23.79
C ASP A 46 44.72 17.19 22.31
N ILE A 47 46.02 17.19 21.97
CA ILE A 47 46.50 16.94 20.61
C ILE A 47 46.29 15.48 20.22
N GLN A 48 46.64 14.52 21.09
CA GLN A 48 46.45 13.11 20.84
C GLN A 48 44.96 12.79 20.64
N ASP A 49 44.10 13.27 21.54
CA ASP A 49 42.65 13.10 21.46
C ASP A 49 42.10 13.71 20.16
N SER A 50 42.62 14.85 19.72
CA SER A 50 42.20 15.48 18.47
C SER A 50 42.59 14.66 17.25
N LEU A 51 43.80 14.06 17.25
CA LEU A 51 44.27 13.18 16.17
C LEU A 51 43.49 11.88 16.14
N ASP A 52 43.29 11.23 17.29
CA ASP A 52 42.51 10.00 17.41
C ASP A 52 41.07 10.22 16.95
N ASN A 53 40.44 11.33 17.36
CA ASN A 53 39.10 11.69 16.91
C ASN A 53 39.05 11.96 15.40
N ALA A 54 40.08 12.57 14.82
CA ALA A 54 40.15 12.80 13.38
C ALA A 54 40.29 11.48 12.61
N GLU A 55 41.12 10.56 13.09
CA GLU A 55 41.28 9.23 12.50
C GLU A 55 39.99 8.42 12.56
N VAL A 56 39.32 8.39 13.73
CA VAL A 56 38.02 7.73 13.89
C VAL A 56 37.00 8.30 12.92
N LYS A 57 36.88 9.63 12.84
CA LYS A 57 35.94 10.27 11.90
C LYS A 57 36.27 9.99 10.44
N SER A 58 37.54 9.94 10.07
CA SER A 58 37.96 9.57 8.72
C SER A 58 37.55 8.14 8.40
N ARG A 59 37.82 7.20 9.30
CA ARG A 59 37.43 5.80 9.13
C ARG A 59 35.93 5.62 9.04
N GLU A 60 35.16 6.29 9.90
CA GLU A 60 33.69 6.27 9.82
C GLU A 60 33.16 6.87 8.50
N ALA A 61 33.80 7.91 7.98
CA ALA A 61 33.45 8.51 6.70
C ALA A 61 33.72 7.54 5.54
N ASP A 62 34.87 6.88 5.54
CA ASP A 62 35.23 5.88 4.54
C ASP A 62 34.31 4.65 4.59
N GLU A 63 33.98 4.17 5.80
CA GLU A 63 33.02 3.08 6.00
C GLU A 63 31.63 3.45 5.47
N LYS A 64 31.15 4.66 5.78
CA LYS A 64 29.86 5.16 5.26
C LYS A 64 29.88 5.34 3.75
N LEU A 65 30.96 5.86 3.18
CA LEU A 65 31.11 6.04 1.74
C LEU A 65 31.02 4.68 1.04
N LYS A 66 31.70 3.66 1.56
CA LYS A 66 31.64 2.30 1.03
C LYS A 66 30.23 1.70 1.10
N ASP A 67 29.52 1.87 2.23
CA ASP A 67 28.12 1.43 2.36
C ASP A 67 27.21 2.14 1.34
N TYR A 68 27.40 3.45 1.12
CA TYR A 68 26.66 4.18 0.11
C TYR A 68 26.96 3.72 -1.32
N GLU A 69 28.23 3.48 -1.66
CA GLU A 69 28.62 2.97 -2.96
C GLU A 69 28.02 1.59 -3.24
N GLU A 70 28.05 0.69 -2.24
CA GLU A 70 27.43 -0.63 -2.33
C GLU A 70 25.91 -0.53 -2.49
N ARG A 71 25.24 0.35 -1.74
CA ARG A 71 23.81 0.60 -1.90
C ARG A 71 23.49 1.11 -3.30
N ILE A 72 24.22 2.10 -3.79
CA ILE A 72 24.00 2.68 -5.13
C ILE A 72 24.19 1.62 -6.21
N ALA A 73 25.21 0.77 -6.09
CA ALA A 73 25.43 -0.34 -7.02
C ALA A 73 24.25 -1.34 -7.04
N ASN A 74 23.64 -1.57 -5.87
CA ASN A 74 22.50 -2.48 -5.73
C ASN A 74 21.15 -1.86 -6.14
N VAL A 75 21.00 -0.52 -6.07
CA VAL A 75 19.75 0.19 -6.42
C VAL A 75 19.31 -0.08 -7.85
N ASP A 76 20.23 -0.14 -8.82
CA ASP A 76 19.88 -0.42 -10.21
C ASP A 76 19.34 -1.84 -10.39
N ILE A 77 19.93 -2.82 -9.69
CA ILE A 77 19.51 -4.22 -9.73
C ILE A 77 18.13 -4.37 -9.07
N GLU A 78 17.95 -3.75 -7.91
CA GLU A 78 16.68 -3.76 -7.18
C GLU A 78 15.58 -3.08 -8.00
N SER A 79 15.85 -1.92 -8.59
CA SER A 79 14.92 -1.19 -9.46
C SER A 79 14.49 -2.02 -10.66
N ARG A 80 15.44 -2.69 -11.34
CA ARG A 80 15.11 -3.60 -12.45
C ARG A 80 14.26 -4.78 -11.99
N THR A 81 14.54 -5.31 -10.80
CA THR A 81 13.78 -6.41 -10.21
C THR A 81 12.36 -5.98 -9.85
N ILE A 82 12.17 -4.81 -9.25
CA ILE A 82 10.86 -4.23 -8.93
C ILE A 82 10.05 -4.01 -10.22
N ILE A 83 10.66 -3.40 -11.25
CA ILE A 83 9.97 -3.15 -12.53
C ILE A 83 9.59 -4.47 -13.20
N LYS A 84 10.48 -5.47 -13.18
CA LYS A 84 10.18 -6.79 -13.74
C LYS A 84 9.01 -7.45 -13.01
N LYS A 85 9.06 -7.49 -11.68
CA LYS A 85 7.98 -8.03 -10.84
C LYS A 85 6.65 -7.33 -11.09
N ALA A 86 6.64 -6.00 -11.15
CA ALA A 86 5.45 -5.22 -11.44
C ALA A 86 4.88 -5.53 -12.84
N ARG A 87 5.73 -5.71 -13.86
CA ARG A 87 5.29 -6.12 -15.20
C ARG A 87 4.71 -7.53 -15.22
N ASP A 88 5.34 -8.47 -14.54
CA ASP A 88 4.87 -9.85 -14.46
C ASP A 88 3.52 -9.92 -13.73
N GLU A 89 3.37 -9.21 -12.60
CA GLU A 89 2.10 -9.08 -11.87
C GLU A 89 1.01 -8.42 -12.71
N ALA A 90 1.33 -7.33 -13.40
CA ALA A 90 0.39 -6.65 -14.29
C ALA A 90 -0.07 -7.57 -15.44
N LYS A 91 0.82 -8.38 -15.99
CA LYS A 91 0.47 -9.36 -17.02
C LYS A 91 -0.48 -10.43 -16.49
N VAL A 92 -0.19 -11.00 -15.31
CA VAL A 92 -1.07 -12.00 -14.67
C VAL A 92 -2.45 -11.39 -14.37
N GLN A 93 -2.51 -10.15 -13.89
CA GLN A 93 -3.79 -9.47 -13.66
C GLN A 93 -4.54 -9.21 -14.97
N ALA A 94 -3.87 -8.75 -16.02
CA ALA A 94 -4.49 -8.51 -17.31
C ALA A 94 -5.07 -9.81 -17.90
N ASP A 95 -4.29 -10.90 -17.88
CA ASP A 95 -4.75 -12.21 -18.32
C ASP A 95 -5.93 -12.71 -17.47
N GLY A 96 -5.90 -12.48 -16.16
CA GLY A 96 -7.02 -12.78 -15.26
C GLY A 96 -8.30 -12.02 -15.59
N ILE A 97 -8.20 -10.70 -15.82
CA ILE A 97 -9.33 -9.84 -16.20
C ILE A 97 -9.92 -10.30 -17.54
N VAL A 98 -9.09 -10.59 -18.53
CA VAL A 98 -9.55 -11.05 -19.85
C VAL A 98 -10.26 -12.40 -19.74
N ASN A 99 -9.70 -13.33 -18.96
CA ASN A 99 -10.33 -14.64 -18.74
C ASN A 99 -11.67 -14.52 -18.01
N GLU A 100 -11.76 -13.68 -16.99
CA GLU A 100 -13.01 -13.41 -16.27
C GLU A 100 -14.06 -12.75 -17.18
N ALA A 101 -13.63 -11.79 -18.01
CA ALA A 101 -14.51 -11.14 -18.99
C ALA A 101 -15.05 -12.15 -20.02
N ASN A 102 -14.21 -13.03 -20.54
CA ASN A 102 -14.62 -14.10 -21.46
C ASN A 102 -15.60 -15.08 -20.81
N GLU A 103 -15.36 -15.46 -19.55
CA GLU A 103 -16.26 -16.32 -18.78
C GLU A 103 -17.63 -15.66 -18.57
N LYS A 104 -17.64 -14.38 -18.20
CA LYS A 104 -18.88 -13.59 -18.05
C LYS A 104 -19.62 -13.47 -19.37
N ALA A 105 -18.92 -13.20 -20.47
CA ALA A 105 -19.50 -13.14 -21.80
C ALA A 105 -20.14 -14.48 -22.20
N ARG A 106 -19.44 -15.60 -21.97
CA ARG A 106 -19.99 -16.94 -22.24
C ARG A 106 -21.26 -17.21 -21.45
N LYS A 107 -21.27 -16.90 -20.15
CA LYS A 107 -22.45 -17.05 -19.29
C LYS A 107 -23.61 -16.15 -19.73
N ALA A 108 -23.33 -14.93 -20.16
CA ALA A 108 -24.34 -14.00 -20.66
C ALA A 108 -24.99 -14.52 -21.94
N ILE A 109 -24.20 -15.09 -22.86
CA ILE A 109 -24.73 -15.73 -24.09
C ILE A 109 -25.58 -16.94 -23.73
N GLU A 110 -25.08 -17.86 -22.90
CA GLU A 110 -25.83 -19.05 -22.48
C GLU A 110 -27.15 -18.68 -21.79
N HIS A 111 -27.15 -17.65 -20.95
CA HIS A 111 -28.36 -17.13 -20.33
C HIS A 111 -29.32 -16.56 -21.37
N SER A 112 -28.82 -15.74 -22.30
CA SER A 112 -29.63 -15.15 -23.37
C SER A 112 -30.26 -16.22 -24.26
N ASP A 113 -29.53 -17.29 -24.60
CA ASP A 113 -30.07 -18.40 -25.39
C ASP A 113 -31.22 -19.12 -24.66
N LYS A 114 -31.08 -19.35 -23.35
CA LYS A 114 -32.16 -19.92 -22.52
C LYS A 114 -33.38 -19.00 -22.44
N GLU A 115 -33.17 -17.70 -22.32
CA GLU A 115 -34.26 -16.71 -22.32
C GLU A 115 -34.97 -16.70 -23.67
N ILE A 116 -34.24 -16.74 -24.79
CA ILE A 116 -34.79 -16.83 -26.14
C ILE A 116 -35.61 -18.11 -26.32
N GLU A 117 -35.13 -19.26 -25.84
CA GLU A 117 -35.90 -20.51 -25.90
C GLU A 117 -37.20 -20.42 -25.11
N ARG A 118 -37.16 -19.86 -23.90
CA ARG A 118 -38.35 -19.63 -23.07
C ARG A 118 -39.34 -18.71 -23.76
N GLU A 119 -38.85 -17.62 -24.35
CA GLU A 119 -39.69 -16.64 -25.04
C GLU A 119 -40.31 -17.22 -26.31
N ARG A 120 -39.56 -18.02 -27.08
CA ARG A 120 -40.10 -18.79 -28.21
C ARG A 120 -41.20 -19.76 -27.79
N PHE A 121 -41.02 -20.44 -26.66
CA PHE A 121 -42.05 -21.33 -26.13
C PHE A 121 -43.33 -20.56 -25.76
N ASN A 122 -43.18 -19.44 -25.05
CA ASN A 122 -44.30 -18.57 -24.68
C ASN A 122 -45.01 -18.00 -25.91
N ALA A 123 -44.27 -17.49 -26.89
CA ALA A 123 -44.83 -16.96 -28.13
C ALA A 123 -45.61 -18.02 -28.91
N ARG A 124 -45.11 -19.27 -28.98
CA ARG A 124 -45.84 -20.38 -29.62
C ARG A 124 -47.11 -20.73 -28.87
N LYS A 125 -47.09 -20.71 -27.54
CA LYS A 125 -48.28 -20.97 -26.72
C LYS A 125 -49.34 -19.89 -26.97
N GLN A 126 -48.94 -18.63 -26.95
CA GLN A 126 -49.82 -17.48 -27.17
C GLN A 126 -50.42 -17.51 -28.58
N LEU A 127 -49.61 -17.83 -29.60
CA LEU A 127 -50.07 -17.97 -30.98
C LEU A 127 -51.06 -19.13 -31.14
N LYS A 128 -50.90 -20.23 -30.39
CA LYS A 128 -51.85 -21.34 -30.38
C LYS A 128 -53.20 -20.92 -29.78
N GLU A 129 -53.19 -20.17 -28.68
CA GLU A 129 -54.39 -19.62 -28.05
C GLU A 129 -55.11 -18.67 -29.03
N GLU A 130 -54.42 -17.73 -29.66
CA GLU A 130 -54.99 -16.81 -30.65
C GLU A 130 -55.59 -17.55 -31.87
N VAL A 131 -54.92 -18.59 -32.37
CA VAL A 131 -55.43 -19.39 -33.50
C VAL A 131 -56.65 -20.20 -33.09
N SER A 132 -56.67 -20.76 -31.86
CA SER A 132 -57.84 -21.45 -31.33
C SER A 132 -59.05 -20.51 -31.21
N ASP A 133 -58.85 -19.30 -30.70
CA ASP A 133 -59.91 -18.28 -30.61
C ASP A 133 -60.42 -17.87 -32.00
N LEU A 134 -59.52 -17.69 -32.96
CA LEU A 134 -59.88 -17.37 -34.35
C LEU A 134 -60.67 -18.51 -35.01
N ALA A 135 -60.28 -19.76 -34.77
CA ALA A 135 -60.97 -20.93 -35.28
C ALA A 135 -62.39 -21.06 -34.70
N ILE A 136 -62.57 -20.80 -33.40
CA ILE A 136 -63.89 -20.77 -32.74
C ILE A 136 -64.75 -19.66 -33.34
N MET A 137 -64.21 -18.45 -33.52
CA MET A 137 -64.93 -17.35 -34.15
C MET A 137 -65.33 -17.68 -35.60
N ALA A 138 -64.45 -18.29 -36.38
CA ALA A 138 -64.74 -18.70 -37.75
C ALA A 138 -65.81 -19.80 -37.81
N ALA A 139 -65.72 -20.81 -36.93
CA ALA A 139 -66.72 -21.86 -36.82
C ALA A 139 -68.09 -21.30 -36.43
N GLY A 140 -68.14 -20.40 -35.45
CA GLY A 140 -69.38 -19.72 -35.05
C GLY A 140 -70.02 -18.96 -36.21
N LYS A 141 -69.21 -18.24 -37.00
CA LYS A 141 -69.71 -17.46 -38.15
C LYS A 141 -70.16 -18.33 -39.34
N ILE A 142 -69.55 -19.50 -39.53
CA ILE A 142 -70.02 -20.48 -40.52
C ILE A 142 -71.34 -21.09 -40.06
N MET A 143 -71.44 -21.48 -38.79
CA MET A 143 -72.64 -22.08 -38.22
C MET A 143 -73.83 -21.10 -38.26
N GLU A 144 -73.60 -19.82 -37.95
CA GLU A 144 -74.60 -18.74 -38.09
C GLU A 144 -75.12 -18.60 -39.53
N LYS A 145 -74.31 -18.92 -40.54
CA LYS A 145 -74.67 -18.80 -41.96
C LYS A 145 -75.38 -20.04 -42.52
N GLU A 146 -75.08 -21.22 -41.99
CA GLU A 146 -75.63 -22.51 -42.47
C GLU A 146 -76.86 -22.97 -41.67
N ILE A 147 -77.18 -22.35 -40.53
CA ILE A 147 -78.37 -22.67 -39.75
C ILE A 147 -79.65 -22.34 -40.53
N THR A 148 -80.49 -23.36 -40.70
CA THR A 148 -81.83 -23.24 -41.28
C THR A 148 -82.90 -23.08 -40.20
N PRO A 149 -84.14 -22.68 -40.54
CA PRO A 149 -85.24 -22.55 -39.57
C PRO A 149 -85.56 -23.86 -38.82
N ASP A 150 -85.39 -25.01 -39.48
CA ASP A 150 -85.63 -26.33 -38.87
C ASP A 150 -84.53 -26.68 -37.84
N ASP A 151 -83.27 -26.30 -38.10
CA ASP A 151 -82.17 -26.49 -37.15
C ASP A 151 -82.39 -25.66 -35.86
N HIS A 152 -83.03 -24.49 -35.97
CA HIS A 152 -83.42 -23.69 -34.80
C HIS A 152 -84.43 -24.43 -33.91
N GLU A 153 -85.42 -25.08 -34.50
CA GLU A 153 -86.41 -25.86 -33.75
C GLU A 153 -85.76 -27.09 -33.08
N GLU A 154 -84.87 -27.80 -33.79
CA GLU A 154 -84.14 -28.94 -33.21
C GLU A 154 -83.24 -28.51 -32.06
N ILE A 155 -82.48 -27.42 -32.20
CA ILE A 155 -81.61 -26.90 -31.13
C ILE A 155 -82.43 -26.44 -29.93
N VAL A 156 -83.55 -25.73 -30.13
CA VAL A 156 -84.45 -25.30 -29.05
C VAL A 156 -85.03 -26.50 -28.32
N ASN A 157 -85.50 -27.52 -29.05
CA ASN A 157 -86.04 -28.73 -28.45
C ASN A 157 -84.96 -29.49 -27.65
N LYS A 158 -83.72 -29.57 -28.16
CA LYS A 158 -82.60 -30.19 -27.46
C LYS A 158 -82.23 -29.45 -26.17
N ILE A 159 -82.22 -28.11 -26.20
CA ILE A 159 -81.97 -27.30 -24.99
C ILE A 159 -83.09 -27.48 -23.97
N ILE A 160 -84.35 -27.59 -24.42
CA ILE A 160 -85.50 -27.87 -23.55
C ILE A 160 -85.37 -29.28 -22.94
N GLU A 161 -84.96 -30.27 -23.72
CA GLU A 161 -84.76 -31.66 -23.26
C GLU A 161 -83.60 -31.76 -22.25
N GLU A 162 -82.47 -31.09 -22.51
CA GLU A 162 -81.33 -31.04 -21.58
C GLU A 162 -81.65 -30.24 -20.29
N ALA A 163 -82.53 -29.22 -20.39
CA ALA A 163 -83.03 -28.47 -19.24
C ALA A 163 -84.14 -29.21 -18.46
N GLU A 164 -84.85 -30.16 -19.08
CA GLU A 164 -85.76 -31.08 -18.39
C GLU A 164 -85.00 -32.18 -17.64
N ASP A 165 -83.82 -32.59 -18.13
CA ASP A 165 -82.96 -33.59 -17.49
C ASP A 165 -82.19 -33.07 -16.25
N GLU A 166 -81.99 -31.75 -16.11
CA GLU A 166 -81.58 -31.12 -14.84
C GLU A 166 -82.72 -30.31 -14.18
N PRO A 167 -83.58 -30.95 -13.34
CA PRO A 167 -84.63 -30.23 -12.64
C PRO A 167 -84.03 -29.24 -11.62
N TRP A 168 -84.41 -27.97 -11.77
CA TRP A 168 -84.10 -26.83 -10.90
C TRP A 168 -83.78 -27.22 -9.44
N LYS A 169 -82.52 -27.02 -9.04
CA LYS A 169 -82.11 -26.92 -7.63
C LYS A 169 -81.64 -25.50 -7.33
#